data_AF-A0A180G2H6-F1
#
_entry.id   AF-A0A180G2H6-F1
#
_cell.length_a   1.000
_cell.length_b   1.000
_cell.length_c   1.000
_cell.angle_alpha   90.00
_cell.angle_beta   90.00
_cell.angle_gamma   90.00
#
_symmetry.space_group_name_H-M   'P 1'
#
loop_
_entity.id
_entity.type
_entity.pdbx_description
1 polymer ?
#
loop_
_entity_poly.entity_id
_entity_poly.type
_entity_poly.pdbx_seq_one_letter_code
_entity_poly.pdbx_strand_id
1 'polypeptide(L)'
;RWRKRIKDNRCAIVDKVFKTNIALASIVENKACGSDIKDSPADALPVTQIPDWCSDELTTILHCLDKMVIARGQHHKTVAANEKLYGRSKRNFKRTKGIIGVPRGLPLNAYSKTYWGQLTSFKRDTISQVPPIGLDVIAQTMQKSCMQPAGNSGSGMPGPALNQPSRSNTLTGEANHGPSDSAAAGAMHVDC
;
A
#
# COMPACT_ATOMS: atom_id res chain seq x y z
N ARG A 1 4.41 4.76 16.98
CA ARG A 1 5.05 3.46 16.63
C ARG A 1 4.97 3.19 15.13
N TRP A 2 3.78 3.27 14.53
CA TRP A 2 3.53 3.02 13.11
C TRP A 2 4.24 4.03 12.21
N ARG A 3 4.21 5.33 12.57
CA ARG A 3 4.86 6.38 11.78
C ARG A 3 6.34 6.12 11.49
N LYS A 4 7.08 5.71 12.52
CA LYS A 4 8.52 5.43 12.39
C LYS A 4 8.75 4.26 11.43
N ARG A 5 8.05 3.14 11.63
CA ARG A 5 8.16 1.95 10.77
C ARG A 5 7.82 2.25 9.31
N ILE A 6 6.76 3.02 9.06
CA ILE A 6 6.35 3.38 7.69
C ILE A 6 7.41 4.26 7.03
N LYS A 7 7.91 5.27 7.73
CA LYS A 7 9.01 6.09 7.23
C LYS A 7 10.24 5.25 6.88
N ASP A 8 10.67 4.40 7.82
CA ASP A 8 11.87 3.57 7.64
C ASP A 8 11.70 2.59 6.45
N ASN A 9 10.52 2.00 6.30
CA ASN A 9 10.20 1.17 5.13
C ASN A 9 10.22 1.96 3.81
N ARG A 10 9.68 3.19 3.79
CA ARG A 10 9.71 4.07 2.61
C ARG A 10 11.14 4.43 2.24
N CYS A 11 11.97 4.83 3.21
CA CYS A 11 13.41 5.08 3.01
C CYS A 11 14.09 3.85 2.38
N ALA A 12 13.85 2.65 2.93
CA ALA A 12 14.43 1.42 2.40
C ALA A 12 14.01 1.10 0.95
N ILE A 13 12.78 1.46 0.54
CA ILE A 13 12.38 1.34 -0.87
C ILE A 13 13.08 2.39 -1.74
N VAL A 14 13.14 3.64 -1.28
CA VAL A 14 13.83 4.73 -1.99
C VAL A 14 15.30 4.39 -2.19
N ASP A 15 16.01 3.96 -1.15
CA ASP A 15 17.41 3.56 -1.22
C ASP A 15 17.64 2.39 -2.18
N LYS A 16 16.67 1.48 -2.31
CA LYS A 16 16.81 0.32 -3.20
C LYS A 16 16.47 0.64 -4.65
N VAL A 17 15.45 1.46 -4.91
CA VAL A 17 14.87 1.67 -6.25
C VAL A 17 15.31 2.99 -6.87
N PHE A 18 15.51 4.02 -6.07
CA PHE A 18 15.84 5.38 -6.49
C PHE A 18 17.20 5.83 -5.95
N LYS A 19 18.20 4.94 -6.04
CA LYS A 19 19.56 5.11 -5.49
C LYS A 19 20.21 6.47 -5.80
N THR A 20 19.94 7.03 -6.98
CA THR A 20 20.53 8.29 -7.44
C THR A 20 19.67 9.51 -7.14
N ASN A 21 18.43 9.33 -6.67
CA ASN A 21 17.50 10.43 -6.41
C ASN A 21 17.63 10.92 -4.96
N ILE A 22 18.73 11.64 -4.70
CA ILE A 22 19.05 12.20 -3.38
C ILE A 22 17.95 13.13 -2.87
N ALA A 23 17.32 13.89 -3.78
CA ALA A 23 16.25 14.81 -3.41
C ALA A 23 15.01 14.08 -2.90
N LEU A 24 14.61 12.98 -3.56
CA LEU A 24 13.50 12.15 -3.10
C LEU A 24 13.83 11.48 -1.76
N ALA A 25 15.05 10.99 -1.57
CA ALA A 25 15.51 10.44 -0.29
C ALA A 25 15.38 11.46 0.84
N SER A 26 15.88 12.69 0.63
CA SER A 26 15.77 13.78 1.60
C SER A 26 14.32 14.11 1.98
N ILE A 27 13.40 14.12 1.02
CA ILE A 27 11.97 14.34 1.29
C ILE A 27 11.40 13.22 2.16
N VAL A 28 11.69 11.96 1.86
CA VAL A 28 11.13 10.80 2.56
C VAL A 28 11.72 10.64 3.97
N GLU A 29 12.99 10.99 4.16
CA GLU A 29 13.65 11.04 5.46
C GLU A 29 13.06 12.11 6.39
N ASN A 30 12.51 13.19 5.81
CA ASN A 30 11.87 14.24 6.58
C ASN A 30 10.70 13.66 7.39
N LYS A 31 10.81 13.71 8.72
CA LYS A 31 9.83 13.16 9.66
C LYS A 31 8.41 13.68 9.44
N ALA A 32 8.26 14.91 8.94
CA ALA A 32 6.97 15.53 8.71
C ALA A 32 6.34 15.13 7.35
N CYS A 33 7.12 14.62 6.39
CA CYS A 33 6.65 14.06 5.13
C CYS A 33 6.45 12.54 5.20
N GLY A 34 7.30 11.86 5.97
CA GLY A 34 7.40 10.40 6.00
C GLY A 34 6.19 9.67 6.59
N SER A 35 5.18 10.35 7.11
CA SER A 35 3.99 9.67 7.63
C SER A 35 2.75 10.56 7.63
N ASP A 36 2.00 10.47 6.53
CA ASP A 36 0.57 10.78 6.42
C ASP A 36 -0.31 9.86 7.28
N ILE A 37 0.26 9.15 8.26
CA ILE A 37 -0.42 8.15 9.06
C ILE A 37 -0.22 8.51 10.53
N LYS A 38 -1.27 8.43 11.34
CA LYS A 38 -1.22 8.63 12.79
C LYS A 38 -1.37 7.31 13.50
N ASP A 39 -0.64 7.20 14.61
CA ASP A 39 -0.87 6.14 15.57
C ASP A 39 -2.32 6.22 16.08
N SER A 40 -3.02 5.09 16.04
CA SER A 40 -4.34 4.90 16.64
C SER A 40 -4.18 4.34 18.06
N PRO A 41 -5.21 4.37 18.93
CA PRO A 41 -5.20 3.68 20.22
C PRO A 41 -4.80 2.20 20.07
N ALA A 42 -4.33 1.59 21.16
CA ALA A 42 -3.87 0.21 21.16
C ALA A 42 -4.92 -0.72 20.51
N ASP A 43 -4.49 -1.45 19.48
CA ASP A 43 -5.25 -2.37 18.61
C ASP A 43 -6.10 -1.81 17.47
N ALA A 44 -6.27 -0.50 17.35
CA ALA A 44 -6.94 0.07 16.19
C ALA A 44 -5.98 0.21 14.97
N LEU A 45 -6.51 0.00 13.77
CA LEU A 45 -5.78 0.26 12.53
C LEU A 45 -5.37 1.75 12.46
N PRO A 46 -4.19 2.06 11.89
CA PRO A 46 -3.72 3.42 11.71
C PRO A 46 -4.72 4.34 11.01
N VAL A 47 -4.68 5.62 11.35
CA VAL A 47 -5.52 6.66 10.73
C VAL A 47 -4.68 7.44 9.73
N THR A 48 -5.14 7.59 8.50
CA THR A 48 -4.49 8.49 7.54
C THR A 48 -4.81 9.94 7.89
N GLN A 49 -3.80 10.80 7.89
CA GLN A 49 -3.90 12.25 7.93
C GLN A 49 -3.25 12.85 6.68
N ILE A 50 -4.08 13.39 5.78
CA ILE A 50 -3.63 14.09 4.58
C ILE A 50 -3.61 15.59 4.87
N PRO A 51 -2.45 16.24 4.95
CA PRO A 51 -2.38 17.67 5.13
C PRO A 51 -2.64 18.41 3.81
N ASP A 52 -3.39 19.51 3.89
CA ASP A 52 -3.69 20.40 2.76
C ASP A 52 -2.46 21.09 2.15
N TRP A 53 -1.34 21.17 2.89
CA TRP A 53 -0.09 21.72 2.38
C TRP A 53 0.63 20.79 1.41
N CYS A 54 0.41 19.47 1.46
CA CYS A 54 1.17 18.50 0.66
C CYS A 54 0.63 18.46 -0.77
N SER A 55 1.52 18.38 -1.77
CA SER A 55 1.12 18.22 -3.16
C SER A 55 0.53 16.82 -3.43
N ASP A 56 -0.29 16.73 -4.47
CA ASP A 56 -0.91 15.47 -4.90
C ASP A 56 0.15 14.51 -5.47
N GLU A 57 1.17 15.04 -6.14
CA GLU A 57 2.30 14.28 -6.66
C GLU A 57 3.09 13.64 -5.51
N LEU A 58 3.42 14.40 -4.47
CA LEU A 58 4.11 13.86 -3.30
C LEU A 58 3.24 12.82 -2.58
N THR A 59 1.95 13.08 -2.43
CA THR A 59 1.00 12.11 -1.84
C THR A 59 0.97 10.81 -2.64
N THR A 60 0.96 10.90 -3.96
CA THR A 60 0.97 9.75 -4.87
C THR A 60 2.25 8.95 -4.73
N ILE A 61 3.40 9.61 -4.69
CA ILE A 61 4.71 8.97 -4.49
C ILE A 61 4.73 8.20 -3.17
N LEU A 62 4.34 8.84 -2.06
CA LEU A 62 4.32 8.20 -0.73
C LEU A 62 3.40 6.97 -0.70
N HIS A 63 2.25 7.04 -1.37
CA HIS A 63 1.34 5.91 -1.47
C HIS A 63 1.89 4.77 -2.34
N CYS A 64 2.57 5.11 -3.44
CA CYS A 64 3.24 4.13 -4.28
C CYS A 64 4.37 3.43 -3.52
N LEU A 65 5.16 4.16 -2.73
CA LEU A 65 6.17 3.57 -1.85
C LEU A 65 5.54 2.56 -0.87
N ASP A 66 4.40 2.89 -0.24
CA ASP A 66 3.67 1.96 0.62
C ASP A 66 3.28 0.68 -0.12
N LYS A 67 2.72 0.79 -1.33
CA LYS A 67 2.35 -0.37 -2.16
C LYS A 67 3.56 -1.24 -2.49
N MET A 68 4.70 -0.63 -2.82
CA MET A 68 5.94 -1.36 -3.09
C MET A 68 6.47 -2.09 -1.86
N VAL A 69 6.31 -1.54 -0.65
CA VAL A 69 6.63 -2.25 0.61
C VAL A 69 5.72 -3.46 0.77
N ILE A 70 4.41 -3.28 0.58
CA ILE A 70 3.42 -4.34 0.74
C ILE A 70 3.69 -5.49 -0.23
N ALA A 71 3.89 -5.17 -1.52
CA ALA A 71 4.13 -6.16 -2.58
C ALA A 71 5.41 -6.99 -2.37
N ARG A 72 6.40 -6.47 -1.63
CA ARG A 72 7.63 -7.21 -1.31
C ARG A 72 7.46 -8.19 -0.15
N GLY A 73 6.41 -8.04 0.66
CA GLY A 73 6.13 -8.97 1.76
C GLY A 73 5.55 -10.27 1.24
N GLN A 74 6.40 -11.22 0.84
CA GLN A 74 5.95 -12.53 0.34
C GLN A 74 5.66 -13.55 1.45
N HIS A 75 6.33 -13.42 2.60
CA HIS A 75 6.16 -14.33 3.72
C HIS A 75 4.85 -14.04 4.47
N HIS A 76 4.06 -15.07 4.79
CA HIS A 76 2.73 -14.93 5.41
C HIS A 76 2.71 -14.03 6.67
N LYS A 77 3.71 -14.15 7.56
CA LYS A 77 3.83 -13.26 8.75
C LYS A 77 4.04 -11.79 8.37
N THR A 78 4.77 -11.54 7.28
CA THR A 78 5.03 -10.19 6.77
C THR A 78 3.79 -9.61 6.10
N VAL A 79 3.02 -10.43 5.37
CA VAL A 79 1.72 -10.04 4.82
C VAL A 79 0.78 -9.57 5.93
N ALA A 80 0.55 -10.41 6.94
CA ALA A 80 -0.32 -10.06 8.07
C ALA A 80 0.17 -8.81 8.83
N ALA A 81 1.50 -8.66 8.99
CA ALA A 81 2.07 -7.46 9.60
C ALA A 81 1.85 -6.21 8.74
N ASN A 82 1.93 -6.32 7.42
CA ASN A 82 1.68 -5.23 6.48
C ASN A 82 0.19 -4.84 6.46
N GLU A 83 -0.73 -5.80 6.52
CA GLU A 83 -2.17 -5.53 6.64
C GLU A 83 -2.49 -4.68 7.87
N LYS A 84 -1.86 -4.98 9.03
CA LYS A 84 -2.03 -4.16 10.24
C LYS A 84 -1.31 -2.80 10.16
N LEU A 85 -0.11 -2.77 9.57
CA LEU A 85 0.75 -1.57 9.50
C LEU A 85 0.25 -0.53 8.49
N TYR A 86 -0.24 -0.98 7.35
CA TYR A 86 -0.72 -0.15 6.25
C TYR A 86 -2.25 -0.16 6.13
N GLY A 87 -2.94 -0.95 6.96
CA GLY A 87 -4.38 -0.85 7.14
C GLY A 87 -4.78 0.55 7.56
N ARG A 88 -5.85 1.07 6.97
CA ARG A 88 -6.35 2.44 7.22
C ARG A 88 -7.76 2.33 7.78
N SER A 89 -7.96 2.72 9.04
CA SER A 89 -9.30 2.75 9.65
C SER A 89 -10.11 3.95 9.18
N LYS A 90 -9.45 5.10 9.03
CA LYS A 90 -10.07 6.39 8.64
C LYS A 90 -9.09 7.24 7.85
N ARG A 91 -9.63 8.17 7.05
CA ARG A 91 -8.88 9.22 6.37
C ARG A 91 -9.36 10.58 6.85
N ASN A 92 -8.46 11.37 7.42
CA ASN A 92 -8.70 12.71 7.93
C ASN A 92 -7.95 13.73 7.07
N PHE A 93 -8.66 14.75 6.61
CA PHE A 93 -8.05 15.90 5.97
C PHE A 93 -7.69 16.93 7.03
N LYS A 94 -6.42 17.37 7.05
CA LYS A 94 -5.93 18.36 8.00
C LYS A 94 -5.78 19.69 7.28
N ARG A 95 -6.58 20.67 7.68
CA ARG A 95 -6.40 22.06 7.26
C ARG A 95 -5.28 22.70 8.08
N THR A 96 -4.33 23.34 7.42
CA THR A 96 -3.19 24.01 8.05
C THR A 96 -3.41 25.50 8.09
N LYS A 97 -3.22 26.11 9.27
CA LYS A 97 -3.33 27.56 9.45
C LYS A 97 -1.95 28.19 9.32
N GLY A 98 -1.74 28.95 8.25
CA GLY A 98 -0.44 29.57 7.98
C GLY A 98 0.67 28.52 7.88
N ILE A 99 1.84 28.82 8.45
CA ILE A 99 3.05 28.01 8.27
C ILE A 99 3.33 27.02 9.42
N ILE A 100 2.49 27.01 10.46
CA ILE A 100 2.76 26.21 11.68
C ILE A 100 2.53 24.74 11.41
N GLY A 101 3.56 23.92 11.65
CA GLY A 101 3.50 22.47 11.43
C GLY A 101 3.62 22.05 9.97
N VAL A 102 4.00 22.96 9.08
CA VAL A 102 4.39 22.66 7.69
C VAL A 102 5.88 22.35 7.65
N PRO A 103 6.31 21.25 7.01
CA PRO A 103 7.73 20.96 6.85
C PRO A 103 8.41 22.11 6.08
N ARG A 104 9.62 22.47 6.50
CA ARG A 104 10.42 23.49 5.82
C ARG A 104 11.49 22.82 4.97
N GLY A 105 11.97 23.55 3.96
CA GLY A 105 13.08 23.11 3.12
C GLY A 105 12.76 21.96 2.15
N LEU A 106 11.49 21.62 1.94
CA LEU A 106 11.11 20.73 0.83
C LEU A 106 11.17 21.48 -0.50
N PRO A 107 11.39 20.79 -1.64
CA PRO A 107 11.23 21.38 -2.97
C PRO A 107 9.90 22.09 -3.14
N LEU A 108 9.88 23.19 -3.88
CA LEU A 108 8.68 24.03 -4.04
C LEU A 108 7.44 23.27 -4.54
N ASN A 109 7.62 22.25 -5.38
CA ASN A 109 6.53 21.43 -5.89
C ASN A 109 6.11 20.27 -4.95
N ALA A 110 6.72 20.14 -3.77
CA ALA A 110 6.22 19.29 -2.70
C ALA A 110 5.02 19.91 -1.97
N TYR A 111 4.78 21.22 -2.17
CA TYR A 111 3.65 21.94 -1.59
C TYR A 111 2.49 22.04 -2.59
N SER A 112 1.26 21.90 -2.10
CA SER A 112 0.04 22.12 -2.87
C SER A 112 -0.01 23.56 -3.37
N LYS A 113 -0.35 23.75 -4.66
CA LYS A 113 -0.53 25.06 -5.28
C LYS A 113 -1.60 25.89 -4.55
N THR A 114 -2.68 25.24 -4.11
CA THR A 114 -3.79 25.88 -3.40
C THR A 114 -3.37 26.40 -2.02
N TYR A 115 -2.61 25.61 -1.26
CA TYR A 115 -2.05 26.05 0.01
C TYR A 115 -1.00 27.15 -0.19
N TRP A 116 -0.10 26.95 -1.16
CA TRP A 116 0.99 27.89 -1.44
C TRP A 116 0.49 29.28 -1.86
N GLY A 117 -0.58 29.33 -2.66
CA GLY A 117 -1.22 30.57 -3.11
C GLY A 117 -1.89 31.38 -2.00
N GLN A 118 -2.23 30.77 -0.86
CA GLN A 118 -2.81 31.45 0.30
C GLN A 118 -1.74 32.14 1.17
N LEU A 119 -0.46 31.99 0.85
CA LEU A 119 0.64 32.52 1.64
C LEU A 119 1.24 33.79 1.02
N THR A 120 1.50 34.78 1.88
CA THR A 120 2.35 35.93 1.55
C THR A 120 3.75 35.47 1.10
N SER A 121 4.45 36.25 0.28
CA SER A 121 5.83 35.95 -0.16
C SER A 121 6.76 35.63 1.01
N PHE A 122 6.78 36.47 2.05
CA PHE A 122 7.57 36.24 3.26
C PHE A 122 7.36 34.86 3.90
N LYS A 123 6.10 34.38 3.95
CA LYS A 123 5.76 33.06 4.51
C LYS A 123 6.23 31.92 3.61
N ARG A 124 6.14 32.11 2.28
CA ARG A 124 6.64 31.15 1.30
C ARG A 124 8.15 31.00 1.42
N ASP A 125 8.87 32.12 1.45
CA ASP A 125 10.34 32.15 1.57
C ASP A 125 10.82 31.58 2.91
N THR A 126 10.03 31.77 3.98
CA THR A 126 10.28 31.16 5.30
C THR A 126 10.09 29.63 5.27
N ILE A 127 9.17 29.13 4.47
CA ILE A 127 8.91 27.68 4.36
C ILE A 127 9.97 27.02 3.47
N SER A 128 10.20 27.55 2.26
CA SER A 128 11.17 26.96 1.35
C SER A 128 11.58 27.90 0.22
N GLN A 129 12.83 27.74 -0.18
CA GLN A 129 13.42 28.29 -1.41
C GLN A 129 14.03 27.19 -2.28
N VAL A 130 13.82 25.91 -1.92
CA VAL A 130 14.43 24.78 -2.61
C VAL A 130 13.79 24.60 -3.98
N PRO A 131 14.57 24.62 -5.08
CA PRO A 131 14.01 24.49 -6.42
C PRO A 131 13.12 23.26 -6.60
N PRO A 132 12.10 23.32 -7.47
CA PRO A 132 11.30 22.15 -7.81
C PRO A 132 12.17 21.01 -8.32
N ILE A 133 11.79 19.78 -8.01
CA ILE A 133 12.37 18.57 -8.60
C ILE A 133 11.34 17.90 -9.50
N GLY A 134 11.67 16.84 -10.24
CA GLY A 134 10.70 16.16 -11.12
C GLY A 134 9.65 15.30 -10.39
N LEU A 135 8.96 15.80 -9.35
CA LEU A 135 7.97 15.01 -8.58
C LEU A 135 6.81 14.51 -9.45
N ASP A 136 6.39 15.29 -10.44
CA ASP A 136 5.39 14.91 -11.43
C ASP A 136 5.85 13.70 -12.26
N VAL A 137 7.08 13.74 -12.78
CA VAL A 137 7.68 12.64 -13.55
C VAL A 137 7.85 11.40 -12.67
N ILE A 138 8.33 11.57 -11.44
CA ILE A 138 8.49 10.48 -10.47
C ILE A 138 7.12 9.86 -10.16
N ALA A 139 6.12 10.69 -9.83
CA ALA A 139 4.77 10.22 -9.52
C ALA A 139 4.17 9.42 -10.67
N GLN A 140 4.21 9.94 -11.90
CA GLN A 140 3.71 9.23 -13.08
C GLN A 140 4.43 7.90 -13.31
N THR A 141 5.76 7.89 -13.16
CA THR A 141 6.57 6.66 -13.32
C THR A 141 6.17 5.62 -12.28
N MET A 142 6.03 6.03 -11.01
CA MET A 142 5.64 5.13 -9.93
C MET A 142 4.20 4.64 -10.06
N GLN A 143 3.29 5.51 -10.51
CA GLN A 143 1.88 5.17 -10.66
C GLN A 143 1.69 4.09 -11.73
N LYS A 144 2.42 4.16 -12.84
CA LYS A 144 2.45 3.08 -13.85
C LYS A 144 2.88 1.74 -13.24
N SER A 145 3.94 1.73 -12.43
CA SER A 145 4.42 0.51 -11.77
C SER A 145 3.50 0.02 -10.65
N CYS A 146 2.77 0.91 -9.97
CA CYS A 146 1.88 0.56 -8.86
C CYS A 146 0.46 0.20 -9.27
N MET A 147 0.08 0.45 -10.53
CA MET A 147 -1.22 0.08 -11.11
C MET A 147 -1.15 -1.17 -12.00
N GLN A 148 0.04 -1.69 -12.28
CA GLN A 148 0.14 -3.03 -12.87
C GLN A 148 -0.40 -4.03 -11.84
N PRO A 149 -1.48 -4.79 -12.15
CA PRO A 149 -1.85 -5.92 -11.32
C PRO A 149 -0.64 -6.84 -11.23
N ALA A 150 -0.49 -7.54 -10.11
CA ALA A 150 0.50 -8.61 -9.98
C ALA A 150 0.17 -9.69 -11.03
N GLY A 151 0.63 -9.49 -12.26
CA GLY A 151 0.49 -10.43 -13.34
C GLY A 151 1.26 -11.67 -12.94
N ASN A 152 0.57 -12.80 -12.91
CA ASN A 152 1.12 -14.13 -12.76
C ASN A 152 2.47 -14.24 -13.49
N SER A 153 3.56 -14.10 -12.76
CA SER A 153 4.86 -14.64 -13.19
C SER A 153 4.86 -16.11 -12.80
N GLY A 154 3.98 -16.86 -13.46
CA GLY A 154 3.91 -18.31 -13.44
C GLY A 154 4.26 -18.81 -14.84
N SER A 155 5.54 -18.77 -15.18
CA SER A 155 6.07 -19.59 -16.26
C SER A 155 6.03 -21.04 -15.79
N GLY A 156 5.13 -21.87 -16.36
CA GLY A 156 5.11 -23.29 -16.06
C GLY A 156 3.93 -24.07 -16.60
N MET A 157 4.13 -24.61 -17.81
CA MET A 157 3.46 -25.77 -18.45
C MET A 157 2.24 -25.51 -19.35
N PRO A 158 2.32 -25.89 -20.65
CA PRO A 158 1.15 -26.04 -21.51
C PRO A 158 0.37 -27.27 -21.07
N GLY A 159 -0.92 -27.08 -20.75
CA GLY A 159 -1.84 -28.19 -20.51
C GLY A 159 -1.98 -29.06 -21.76
N PRO A 160 -2.09 -30.40 -21.62
CA PRO A 160 -2.19 -31.29 -22.76
C PRO A 160 -3.50 -31.07 -23.49
N ALA A 161 -3.42 -31.11 -24.82
CA ALA A 161 -4.54 -31.00 -25.74
C ALA A 161 -5.62 -32.04 -25.43
N LEU A 162 -6.89 -31.61 -25.41
CA LEU A 162 -8.05 -32.50 -25.43
C LEU A 162 -8.05 -33.26 -26.77
N ASN A 163 -7.61 -34.51 -26.74
CA ASN A 163 -7.99 -35.49 -27.76
C ASN A 163 -9.38 -36.02 -27.40
N GLN A 164 -10.40 -35.60 -28.14
CA GLN A 164 -11.61 -36.41 -28.28
C GLN A 164 -11.27 -37.68 -29.07
N PRO A 165 -11.83 -38.81 -28.66
CA PRO A 165 -12.43 -39.69 -29.64
C PRO A 165 -13.89 -39.97 -29.27
N SER A 166 -14.76 -39.67 -30.23
CA SER A 166 -16.10 -40.22 -30.33
C SER A 166 -16.05 -41.74 -30.26
N ARG A 167 -16.86 -42.34 -29.38
CA ARG A 167 -17.55 -43.61 -29.66
C ARG A 167 -18.68 -43.83 -28.65
N SER A 168 -19.89 -43.77 -29.18
CA SER A 168 -21.11 -44.31 -28.63
C SER A 168 -20.97 -45.79 -28.28
N ASN A 169 -21.54 -46.23 -27.16
CA ASN A 169 -22.61 -47.23 -27.16
C ASN A 169 -23.13 -47.53 -25.75
N THR A 170 -24.42 -47.85 -25.73
CA THR A 170 -25.17 -48.70 -24.77
C THR A 170 -25.65 -48.09 -23.45
N LEU A 171 -26.91 -47.60 -23.51
CA LEU A 171 -28.06 -48.04 -22.66
C LEU A 171 -27.82 -49.43 -22.03
N THR A 172 -28.17 -49.75 -20.78
CA THR A 172 -29.47 -49.69 -20.08
C THR A 172 -29.23 -50.13 -18.63
N GLY A 173 -29.95 -49.59 -17.65
CA GLY A 173 -29.97 -50.16 -16.29
C GLY A 173 -30.58 -49.26 -15.21
N GLU A 174 -31.90 -49.13 -15.24
CA GLU A 174 -32.80 -48.87 -14.09
C GLU A 174 -32.44 -49.71 -12.85
N ALA A 175 -32.87 -49.48 -11.60
CA ALA A 175 -33.56 -48.45 -10.83
C ALA A 175 -33.48 -48.88 -9.35
N ASN A 176 -33.71 -47.93 -8.43
CA ASN A 176 -34.27 -48.03 -7.06
C ASN A 176 -34.00 -49.27 -6.16
N HIS A 177 -33.65 -49.01 -4.89
CA HIS A 177 -34.44 -49.28 -3.65
C HIS A 177 -33.57 -49.01 -2.39
N GLY A 178 -34.05 -48.20 -1.43
CA GLY A 178 -33.49 -48.09 -0.06
C GLY A 178 -34.03 -49.21 0.86
N PRO A 179 -34.11 -49.07 2.21
CA PRO A 179 -33.47 -48.16 3.17
C PRO A 179 -32.93 -48.87 4.47
N SER A 180 -32.55 -48.07 5.49
CA SER A 180 -32.39 -48.43 6.93
C SER A 180 -31.15 -49.29 7.30
N ASP A 181 -30.46 -49.17 8.45
CA ASP A 181 -30.77 -48.60 9.76
C ASP A 181 -29.47 -48.45 10.61
N SER A 182 -29.60 -47.76 11.74
CA SER A 182 -28.83 -47.91 13.01
C SER A 182 -27.62 -47.01 13.36
N ALA A 183 -27.81 -46.37 14.52
CA ALA A 183 -27.00 -45.45 15.30
C ALA A 183 -25.77 -46.04 16.02
N ALA A 184 -24.83 -45.14 16.40
CA ALA A 184 -24.17 -45.00 17.73
C ALA A 184 -23.00 -44.00 17.58
N ALA A 185 -22.98 -42.79 18.16
CA ALA A 185 -22.89 -42.39 19.57
C ALA A 185 -21.50 -42.61 20.23
N GLY A 186 -20.86 -41.50 20.62
CA GLY A 186 -19.79 -41.39 21.65
C GLY A 186 -18.37 -41.73 21.20
N ALA A 187 -17.28 -41.12 21.67
CA ALA A 187 -17.09 -40.22 22.81
C ALA A 187 -15.76 -39.45 22.64
N MET A 188 -15.70 -38.28 23.30
CA MET A 188 -14.51 -37.43 23.42
C MET A 188 -13.55 -37.99 24.49
N HIS A 189 -12.25 -37.95 24.24
CA HIS A 189 -11.23 -38.21 25.25
C HIS A 189 -10.18 -37.10 25.24
N VAL A 190 -10.06 -36.45 26.40
CA VAL A 190 -9.05 -35.46 26.76
C VAL A 190 -8.37 -36.03 28.00
N ASP A 191 -7.05 -36.21 27.95
CA ASP A 191 -6.24 -36.54 29.11
C ASP A 191 -5.26 -35.41 29.41
N CYS A 192 -5.05 -35.21 30.71
CA CYS A 192 -4.42 -34.09 31.39
C CYS A 192 -2.89 -34.02 31.27
#